data_AF-A0A5B2VWF6-F1
#
_entry.id   AF-A0A5B2VWF6-F1
#
_cell.length_a   1.000
_cell.length_b   1.000
_cell.length_c   1.000
_cell.angle_alpha   90.00
_cell.angle_beta   90.00
_cell.angle_gamma   90.00
#
_symmetry.space_group_name_H-M   'P 1'
#
loop_
_entity.id
_entity.type
_entity.pdbx_description
1 polymer ?
#
loop_
_entity_poly.entity_id
_entity_poly.type
_entity_poly.pdbx_seq_one_letter_code
_entity_poly.pdbx_strand_id
1 'polypeptide(L)'
;MKKLLLSSAVLAAIFMSCGKDDNPSPATKPDDIDSTNTFAVDNKLFKTPYAWMDNNNTDPGELNFTNVDLSVTKDTTVLHGLIIEVDTLIDGQTYTFLDDHAAGFDRTKHFSDAEYVYDAKLVDEIAEGGTGNVYTDVQSGSLTVHKQGEDNYSFTYTLTFVDNKKVVGNYTGKVRITNN
;
A
#
# COMPACT_ATOMS: atom_id res chain seq x y z
N MET A 1 54.77 11.80 7.56
CA MET A 1 54.98 11.84 6.09
C MET A 1 53.71 11.38 5.39
N LYS A 2 53.34 12.07 4.31
CA LYS A 2 52.33 11.75 3.28
C LYS A 2 50.85 11.63 3.70
N LYS A 3 50.09 12.69 3.35
CA LYS A 3 48.66 12.62 2.99
C LYS A 3 48.51 11.88 1.67
N LEU A 4 47.45 11.10 1.50
CA LEU A 4 46.85 10.78 0.20
C LEU A 4 45.33 10.58 0.41
N LEU A 5 44.57 11.59 -0.04
CA LEU A 5 43.19 11.46 -0.48
C LEU A 5 43.16 10.56 -1.73
N LEU A 6 42.04 9.88 -2.00
CA LEU A 6 41.43 9.82 -3.34
C LEU A 6 40.15 8.98 -3.32
N SER A 7 39.04 9.68 -3.55
CA SER A 7 37.75 9.19 -4.01
C SER A 7 37.89 8.38 -5.31
N SER A 8 37.01 7.42 -5.55
CA SER A 8 36.75 6.90 -6.90
C SER A 8 35.29 6.47 -7.03
N ALA A 9 34.57 7.25 -7.83
CA ALA A 9 33.24 6.94 -8.35
C ALA A 9 33.30 5.65 -9.19
N VAL A 10 32.33 4.76 -9.02
CA VAL A 10 32.14 3.61 -9.91
C VAL A 10 31.21 4.04 -11.04
N LEU A 11 31.69 3.83 -12.26
CA LEU A 11 31.08 4.19 -13.52
C LEU A 11 29.74 3.48 -13.75
N ALA A 12 28.79 4.23 -14.32
CA ALA A 12 27.61 3.70 -14.98
C ALA A 12 28.03 2.86 -16.21
N ALA A 13 27.57 1.61 -16.28
CA ALA A 13 27.68 0.78 -17.48
C ALA A 13 26.52 1.11 -18.42
N ILE A 14 26.84 1.70 -19.57
CA ILE A 14 25.91 1.93 -20.67
C ILE A 14 26.04 0.73 -21.62
N PHE A 15 25.06 -0.16 -21.65
CA PHE A 15 24.94 -1.12 -22.74
C PHE A 15 24.20 -0.46 -23.91
N MET A 16 24.95 -0.07 -24.94
CA MET A 16 24.43 0.15 -26.27
C MET A 16 24.31 -1.21 -26.97
N SER A 17 23.10 -1.58 -27.38
CA SER A 17 22.86 -2.63 -28.38
C SER A 17 21.76 -2.14 -29.32
N CYS A 18 22.19 -1.59 -30.46
CA CYS A 18 21.34 -1.38 -31.62
C CYS A 18 21.13 -2.71 -32.34
N GLY A 19 19.92 -3.25 -32.27
CA GLY A 19 19.39 -4.24 -33.21
C GLY A 19 18.18 -3.64 -33.92
N LYS A 20 18.16 -3.71 -35.25
CA LYS A 20 17.08 -3.26 -36.13
C LYS A 20 15.84 -4.13 -36.01
N ASP A 21 14.69 -3.46 -36.07
CA ASP A 21 13.38 -3.86 -36.59
C ASP A 21 12.88 -5.29 -36.29
N ASP A 22 12.20 -5.42 -35.15
CA ASP A 22 10.81 -5.85 -35.11
C ASP A 22 10.20 -5.24 -33.84
N ASN A 23 8.96 -4.80 -33.92
CA ASN A 23 8.32 -3.93 -32.94
C ASN A 23 7.48 -4.76 -31.94
N PRO A 24 8.01 -5.21 -30.79
CA PRO A 24 7.19 -5.36 -29.60
C PRO A 24 7.17 -4.00 -28.90
N SER A 25 5.97 -3.52 -28.55
CA SER A 25 5.83 -2.37 -27.64
C SER A 25 6.83 -2.51 -26.49
N PRO A 26 7.62 -1.47 -26.16
CA PRO A 26 8.53 -1.55 -25.04
C PRO A 26 7.72 -1.89 -23.81
N ALA A 27 8.05 -3.02 -23.17
CA ALA A 27 7.57 -3.32 -21.83
C ALA A 27 7.82 -2.08 -20.99
N THR A 28 6.73 -1.51 -20.46
CA THR A 28 6.77 -0.33 -19.60
C THR A 28 7.79 -0.60 -18.51
N LYS A 29 8.86 0.21 -18.45
CA LYS A 29 9.79 0.15 -17.31
C LYS A 29 8.96 0.42 -16.06
N PRO A 30 9.23 -0.25 -14.92
CA PRO A 30 8.56 0.01 -13.65
C PRO A 30 8.60 1.50 -13.24
N ASP A 31 9.56 2.26 -13.76
CA ASP A 31 9.79 3.68 -13.45
C ASP A 31 8.85 4.66 -14.19
N ASP A 32 8.08 4.21 -15.20
CA ASP A 32 7.15 5.05 -15.98
C ASP A 32 5.67 4.87 -15.58
N ILE A 33 5.40 4.05 -14.55
CA ILE A 33 4.06 3.98 -14.00
C ILE A 33 3.92 5.13 -13.00
N ASP A 34 2.94 6.01 -13.21
CA ASP A 34 2.50 6.96 -12.19
C ASP A 34 2.23 6.17 -10.90
N SER A 35 3.19 6.18 -9.98
CA SER A 35 3.19 5.36 -8.78
C SER A 35 2.38 5.99 -7.65
N THR A 36 1.79 7.17 -7.88
CA THR A 36 1.03 7.87 -6.85
C THR A 36 -0.27 7.12 -6.56
N ASN A 37 -0.54 6.89 -5.27
CA ASN A 37 -1.78 6.29 -4.79
C ASN A 37 -2.02 4.91 -5.42
N THR A 38 -1.07 4.00 -5.16
CA THR A 38 -1.08 2.65 -5.72
C THR A 38 -0.60 1.62 -4.69
N PHE A 39 -0.97 0.37 -4.91
CA PHE A 39 -0.24 -0.78 -4.38
C PHE A 39 0.17 -1.73 -5.50
N ALA A 40 1.29 -2.41 -5.29
CA ALA A 40 1.85 -3.40 -6.19
C ALA A 40 1.85 -4.78 -5.53
N VAL A 41 1.44 -5.80 -6.29
CA VAL A 41 1.54 -7.22 -5.90
C VAL A 41 1.71 -8.07 -7.17
N ASP A 42 2.55 -9.10 -7.11
CA ASP A 42 2.79 -10.04 -8.23
C ASP A 42 3.12 -9.34 -9.58
N ASN A 43 3.93 -8.27 -9.53
CA ASN A 43 4.29 -7.40 -10.68
C ASN A 43 3.10 -6.66 -11.33
N LYS A 44 1.92 -6.64 -10.70
CA LYS A 44 0.78 -5.82 -11.08
C LYS A 44 0.73 -4.58 -10.19
N LEU A 45 0.29 -3.46 -10.77
CA LEU A 45 0.06 -2.21 -10.04
C LEU A 45 -1.42 -1.85 -10.08
N PHE A 46 -1.99 -1.53 -8.92
CA PHE A 46 -3.38 -1.18 -8.75
C PHE A 46 -3.49 0.25 -8.23
N LYS A 47 -4.34 1.06 -8.85
CA LYS A 47 -4.60 2.44 -8.44
C LYS A 47 -5.62 2.48 -7.31
N THR A 48 -5.30 3.19 -6.24
CA THR A 48 -6.14 3.37 -5.06
C THR A 48 -6.19 4.85 -4.65
N PRO A 49 -6.89 5.71 -5.42
CA PRO A 49 -6.88 7.16 -5.21
C PRO A 49 -7.74 7.61 -4.02
N TYR A 50 -8.49 6.71 -3.39
CA TYR A 50 -9.33 6.99 -2.24
C TYR A 50 -8.76 6.35 -0.97
N ALA A 51 -8.87 7.07 0.14
CA ALA A 51 -8.55 6.56 1.46
C ALA A 51 -9.62 6.99 2.48
N TRP A 52 -9.96 6.09 3.39
CA TRP A 52 -10.74 6.43 4.57
C TRP A 52 -10.22 5.69 5.80
N MET A 53 -10.53 6.26 6.94
CA MET A 53 -10.26 5.72 8.26
C MET A 53 -11.61 5.46 8.91
N ASP A 54 -11.93 4.20 9.16
CA ASP A 54 -13.07 3.86 9.98
C ASP A 54 -12.63 3.77 11.44
N ASN A 55 -13.07 4.73 12.25
CA ASN A 55 -12.79 4.75 13.68
C ASN A 55 -13.99 4.16 14.42
N ASN A 56 -14.02 2.84 14.53
CA ASN A 56 -14.98 2.18 15.41
C ASN A 56 -14.52 2.35 16.86
N ASN A 57 -15.37 2.90 17.73
CA ASN A 57 -15.02 3.10 19.15
C ASN A 57 -14.94 1.76 19.93
N THR A 58 -15.41 0.67 19.33
CA THR A 58 -15.48 -0.67 19.94
C THR A 58 -14.64 -1.72 19.24
N ASP A 59 -14.26 -1.47 17.98
CA ASP A 59 -13.47 -2.36 17.15
C ASP A 59 -12.15 -1.67 16.77
N PRO A 60 -11.13 -2.42 16.36
CA PRO A 60 -9.91 -1.85 15.79
C PRO A 60 -10.25 -0.84 14.69
N GLY A 61 -9.56 0.29 14.68
CA GLY A 61 -9.73 1.23 13.57
C GLY A 61 -9.18 0.62 12.28
N GLU A 62 -9.75 1.00 11.13
CA GLU A 62 -9.35 0.46 9.85
C GLU A 62 -8.97 1.56 8.86
N LEU A 63 -7.70 1.55 8.44
CA LEU A 63 -7.23 2.38 7.34
C LEU A 63 -7.42 1.64 6.02
N ASN A 64 -8.22 2.22 5.15
CA ASN A 64 -8.60 1.65 3.88
C ASN A 64 -8.04 2.48 2.72
N PHE A 65 -7.54 1.81 1.69
CA PHE A 65 -7.14 2.38 0.41
C PHE A 65 -7.85 1.64 -0.72
N THR A 66 -8.57 2.34 -1.60
CA THR A 66 -9.34 1.68 -2.66
C THR A 66 -9.34 2.44 -3.97
N ASN A 67 -9.65 1.72 -5.06
CA ASN A 67 -9.83 2.28 -6.39
C ASN A 67 -11.16 3.03 -6.57
N VAL A 68 -12.11 2.83 -5.65
CA VAL A 68 -13.48 3.37 -5.71
C VAL A 68 -13.81 4.19 -4.47
N ASP A 69 -14.63 5.23 -4.65
CA ASP A 69 -15.17 6.01 -3.53
C ASP A 69 -16.41 5.30 -2.98
N LEU A 70 -16.26 4.55 -1.88
CA LEU A 70 -17.37 3.74 -1.35
C LEU A 70 -18.60 4.57 -0.94
N SER A 71 -18.45 5.86 -0.60
CA SER A 71 -19.60 6.70 -0.22
C SER A 71 -20.58 6.99 -1.37
N VAL A 72 -20.18 6.76 -2.62
CA VAL A 72 -20.99 7.06 -3.82
C VAL A 72 -20.99 5.92 -4.84
N THR A 73 -20.23 4.86 -4.60
CA THR A 73 -20.09 3.75 -5.54
C THR A 73 -21.29 2.83 -5.43
N LYS A 74 -21.82 2.42 -6.58
CA LYS A 74 -22.89 1.43 -6.66
C LYS A 74 -22.28 0.05 -6.84
N ASP A 75 -22.98 -0.96 -6.31
CA ASP A 75 -22.69 -2.37 -6.56
C ASP A 75 -22.49 -2.62 -8.06
N THR A 76 -21.56 -3.52 -8.41
CA THR A 76 -21.07 -3.89 -9.77
C THR A 76 -19.72 -3.32 -10.21
N THR A 77 -19.06 -2.47 -9.40
CA THR A 77 -17.71 -2.01 -9.75
C THR A 77 -16.65 -3.05 -9.34
N VAL A 78 -15.57 -3.17 -10.12
CA VAL A 78 -14.40 -3.97 -9.72
C VAL A 78 -13.66 -3.23 -8.61
N LEU A 79 -13.45 -3.89 -7.48
CA LEU A 79 -12.72 -3.40 -6.32
C LEU A 79 -11.27 -3.88 -6.35
N HIS A 80 -10.37 -2.93 -6.12
CA HIS A 80 -9.01 -3.15 -5.68
C HIS A 80 -8.80 -2.32 -4.42
N GLY A 81 -8.23 -2.92 -3.39
CA GLY A 81 -8.01 -2.22 -2.15
C GLY A 81 -7.06 -2.92 -1.19
N LEU A 82 -6.71 -2.18 -0.15
CA LEU A 82 -5.90 -2.60 0.97
C LEU A 82 -6.53 -2.02 2.24
N ILE A 83 -6.66 -2.86 3.26
CA ILE A 83 -7.09 -2.53 4.61
C ILE A 83 -5.92 -2.83 5.54
N ILE A 84 -5.66 -1.95 6.50
CA ILE A 84 -4.69 -2.15 7.58
C ILE A 84 -5.36 -1.71 8.89
N GLU A 85 -5.35 -2.57 9.90
CA GLU A 85 -5.84 -2.21 11.25
C GLU A 85 -4.94 -1.14 11.88
N VAL A 86 -5.48 0.05 12.09
CA VAL A 86 -4.82 1.15 12.77
C VAL A 86 -5.88 1.95 13.49
N ASP A 87 -5.73 2.20 14.79
CA ASP A 87 -6.74 2.95 15.57
C ASP A 87 -6.62 4.46 15.41
N THR A 88 -5.41 4.97 15.21
CA THR A 88 -5.14 6.41 15.20
C THR A 88 -3.98 6.70 14.28
N LEU A 89 -4.11 7.73 13.45
CA LEU A 89 -3.07 8.19 12.54
C LEU A 89 -2.16 9.21 13.24
N ILE A 90 -1.03 8.74 13.76
CA ILE A 90 -0.04 9.58 14.45
C ILE A 90 1.00 10.10 13.43
N ASP A 91 1.19 11.42 13.38
CA ASP A 91 2.15 12.03 12.45
C ASP A 91 3.60 11.55 12.75
N GLY A 92 4.29 11.08 11.72
CA GLY A 92 5.65 10.57 11.79
C GLY A 92 5.76 9.14 12.34
N GLN A 93 4.65 8.49 12.66
CA GLN A 93 4.66 7.13 13.20
C GLN A 93 4.86 6.08 12.11
N THR A 94 5.72 5.11 12.39
CA THR A 94 5.78 3.84 11.65
C THR A 94 5.16 2.76 12.51
N TYR A 95 4.06 2.19 12.05
CA TYR A 95 3.44 1.00 12.62
C TYR A 95 4.12 -0.23 12.04
N THR A 96 4.44 -1.22 12.86
CA THR A 96 4.98 -2.51 12.40
C THR A 96 4.04 -3.64 12.78
N PHE A 97 3.96 -4.66 11.92
CA PHE A 97 3.15 -5.84 12.24
C PHE A 97 3.62 -6.48 13.54
N LEU A 98 2.68 -6.74 14.42
CA LEU A 98 2.84 -7.62 15.58
C LEU A 98 1.47 -8.21 15.90
N ASP A 99 1.41 -9.53 16.08
CA ASP A 99 0.21 -10.24 16.51
C ASP A 99 -0.36 -9.61 17.79
N ASP A 100 -1.68 -9.44 17.86
CA ASP A 100 -2.36 -8.73 18.96
C ASP A 100 -2.29 -9.47 20.30
N HIS A 101 -2.04 -10.79 20.27
CA HIS A 101 -1.82 -11.62 21.44
C HIS A 101 -0.34 -11.67 21.86
N ALA A 102 0.57 -11.12 21.07
CA ALA A 102 1.98 -11.09 21.40
C ALA A 102 2.27 -10.11 22.55
N ALA A 103 3.18 -10.52 23.44
CA ALA A 103 3.63 -9.66 24.53
C ALA A 103 4.29 -8.39 23.96
N GLY A 104 3.81 -7.23 24.40
CA GLY A 104 4.31 -5.93 23.93
C GLY A 104 3.58 -5.36 22.72
N PHE A 105 2.49 -5.99 22.27
CA PHE A 105 1.56 -5.35 21.35
C PHE A 105 1.05 -4.00 21.92
N ASP A 106 0.99 -3.00 21.05
CA ASP A 106 0.70 -1.60 21.38
C ASP A 106 0.14 -0.96 20.12
N ARG A 107 -1.15 -0.64 20.12
CA ARG A 107 -1.88 -0.10 18.96
C ARG A 107 -1.37 1.27 18.49
N THR A 108 -0.57 1.95 19.30
CA THR A 108 0.10 3.20 18.89
C THR A 108 1.38 2.96 18.08
N LYS A 109 1.88 1.71 18.06
CA LYS A 109 3.13 1.31 17.40
C LYS A 109 2.97 0.13 16.44
N HIS A 110 1.89 -0.62 16.56
CA HIS A 110 1.70 -1.88 15.89
C HIS A 110 0.34 -1.94 15.21
N PHE A 111 0.28 -2.69 14.11
CA PHE A 111 -0.96 -3.21 13.55
C PHE A 111 -0.92 -4.73 13.65
N SER A 112 -2.09 -5.34 13.81
CA SER A 112 -2.25 -6.79 13.97
C SER A 112 -2.84 -7.47 12.76
N ASP A 113 -3.53 -6.72 11.90
CA ASP A 113 -4.18 -7.29 10.72
C ASP A 113 -4.07 -6.36 9.52
N ALA A 114 -4.14 -6.96 8.34
CA ALA A 114 -4.23 -6.28 7.06
C ALA A 114 -4.86 -7.23 6.04
N GLU A 115 -5.66 -6.69 5.13
CA GLU A 115 -6.25 -7.44 4.01
C GLU A 115 -5.97 -6.70 2.71
N TYR A 116 -5.68 -7.41 1.63
CA TYR A 116 -5.77 -6.81 0.30
C TYR A 116 -6.63 -7.62 -0.65
N VAL A 117 -7.27 -6.88 -1.56
CA VAL A 117 -8.17 -7.41 -2.57
C VAL A 117 -7.86 -6.82 -3.93
N TYR A 118 -7.95 -7.64 -4.97
CA TYR A 118 -7.91 -7.14 -6.35
C TYR A 118 -8.77 -7.98 -7.30
N ASP A 119 -9.31 -7.32 -8.32
CA ASP A 119 -10.20 -7.92 -9.33
C ASP A 119 -11.51 -8.48 -8.72
N ALA A 120 -11.89 -8.04 -7.51
CA ALA A 120 -13.12 -8.49 -6.84
C ALA A 120 -14.33 -7.67 -7.28
N LYS A 121 -15.53 -8.25 -7.24
CA LYS A 121 -16.77 -7.52 -7.47
C LYS A 121 -17.21 -6.86 -6.15
N LEU A 122 -17.59 -5.59 -6.21
CA LEU A 122 -18.18 -4.88 -5.09
C LEU A 122 -19.69 -5.17 -5.01
N VAL A 123 -20.17 -5.59 -3.84
CA VAL A 123 -21.58 -5.80 -3.50
C VAL A 123 -21.80 -5.33 -2.06
N ASP A 124 -22.78 -4.44 -1.84
CA ASP A 124 -23.10 -3.85 -0.53
C ASP A 124 -21.86 -3.23 0.15
N GLU A 125 -21.07 -2.47 -0.62
CA GLU A 125 -19.85 -1.78 -0.18
C GLU A 125 -18.68 -2.70 0.27
N ILE A 126 -18.85 -4.02 0.17
CA ILE A 126 -17.81 -5.01 0.50
C ILE A 126 -17.40 -5.83 -0.74
N ALA A 127 -16.21 -6.44 -0.66
CA ALA A 127 -15.78 -7.41 -1.67
C ALA A 127 -16.69 -8.64 -1.63
N GLU A 128 -17.28 -9.01 -2.77
CA GLU A 128 -18.09 -10.21 -2.90
C GLU A 128 -17.19 -11.46 -2.83
N GLY A 129 -17.40 -12.29 -1.81
CA GLY A 129 -16.65 -13.52 -1.62
C GLY A 129 -16.70 -14.45 -2.85
N GLY A 130 -15.56 -15.06 -3.18
CA GLY A 130 -15.43 -15.91 -4.36
C GLY A 130 -15.27 -15.16 -5.68
N THR A 131 -15.20 -13.82 -5.64
CA THR A 131 -14.82 -12.98 -6.79
C THR A 131 -13.43 -12.38 -6.57
N GLY A 132 -12.65 -12.25 -7.64
CA GLY A 132 -11.30 -11.69 -7.54
C GLY A 132 -10.35 -12.51 -6.68
N ASN A 133 -9.43 -11.82 -6.02
CA ASN A 133 -8.44 -12.40 -5.13
C ASN A 133 -8.42 -11.61 -3.83
N VAL A 134 -8.58 -12.30 -2.70
CA VAL A 134 -8.64 -11.74 -1.35
C VAL A 134 -7.59 -12.44 -0.50
N TYR A 135 -6.84 -11.68 0.30
CA TYR A 135 -5.78 -12.19 1.17
C TYR A 135 -5.79 -11.45 2.50
N THR A 136 -5.97 -12.19 3.60
CA THR A 136 -6.13 -11.66 4.97
C THR A 136 -4.95 -12.01 5.88
N ASP A 137 -4.11 -12.99 5.52
CA ASP A 137 -3.11 -13.50 6.46
C ASP A 137 -1.76 -12.76 6.32
N VAL A 138 -1.67 -11.56 6.91
CA VAL A 138 -0.41 -10.81 6.99
C VAL A 138 0.57 -11.46 7.98
N GLN A 139 1.85 -11.54 7.61
CA GLN A 139 2.91 -12.18 8.40
C GLN A 139 3.95 -11.18 8.91
N SER A 140 4.13 -10.07 8.21
CA SER A 140 5.01 -8.97 8.59
C SER A 140 4.72 -7.73 7.77
N GLY A 141 5.19 -6.58 8.25
CA GLY A 141 5.16 -5.37 7.46
C GLY A 141 5.32 -4.11 8.27
N SER A 142 5.23 -2.99 7.57
CA SER A 142 5.26 -1.65 8.14
C SER A 142 4.37 -0.70 7.36
N LEU A 143 3.74 0.23 8.07
CA LEU A 143 3.02 1.38 7.55
C LEU A 143 3.62 2.64 8.17
N THR A 144 4.06 3.59 7.37
CA THR A 144 4.53 4.90 7.84
C THR A 144 3.54 5.99 7.50
N VAL A 145 3.24 6.86 8.45
CA VAL A 145 2.24 7.93 8.37
C VAL A 145 2.92 9.30 8.46
N HIS A 146 2.54 10.22 7.57
CA HIS A 146 2.92 11.63 7.65
C HIS A 146 1.70 12.52 7.43
N LYS A 147 1.44 13.45 8.33
CA LYS A 147 0.35 14.41 8.22
C LYS A 147 0.81 15.62 7.40
N GLN A 148 0.06 15.99 6.37
CA GLN A 148 0.35 17.07 5.43
C GLN A 148 -0.67 18.23 5.48
N GLY A 149 -1.62 18.17 6.42
CA GLY A 149 -2.69 19.13 6.60
C GLY A 149 -3.70 18.58 7.59
N GLU A 150 -4.87 19.21 7.73
CA GLU A 150 -5.90 18.74 8.67
C GLU A 150 -6.37 17.31 8.34
N ASP A 151 -6.76 17.10 7.08
CA ASP A 151 -7.27 15.81 6.55
C ASP A 151 -6.33 15.16 5.52
N ASN A 152 -5.18 15.76 5.22
CA ASN A 152 -4.26 15.25 4.21
C ASN A 152 -3.12 14.46 4.86
N TYR A 153 -2.85 13.28 4.31
CA TYR A 153 -1.82 12.37 4.80
C TYR A 153 -1.02 11.80 3.65
N SER A 154 0.21 11.38 3.96
CA SER A 154 1.03 10.52 3.13
C SER A 154 1.30 9.23 3.87
N PHE A 155 1.14 8.11 3.17
CA PHE A 155 1.38 6.78 3.67
C PHE A 155 2.36 6.07 2.75
N THR A 156 3.24 5.28 3.35
CA THR A 156 4.02 4.27 2.64
C THR A 156 3.93 2.97 3.40
N TYR A 157 3.75 1.86 2.70
CA TYR A 157 3.63 0.57 3.35
C TYR A 157 4.33 -0.53 2.56
N THR A 158 4.79 -1.53 3.30
CA THR A 158 5.31 -2.79 2.79
C THR A 158 4.79 -3.89 3.69
N LEU A 159 4.02 -4.81 3.13
CA LEU A 159 3.40 -5.92 3.82
C LEU A 159 3.83 -7.21 3.14
N THR A 160 3.96 -8.27 3.94
CA THR A 160 4.18 -9.63 3.45
C THR A 160 3.09 -10.50 4.04
N PHE A 161 2.33 -11.13 3.15
CA PHE A 161 1.29 -12.08 3.45
C PHE A 161 1.83 -13.52 3.33
N VAL A 162 1.01 -14.50 3.70
CA VAL A 162 1.25 -15.92 3.43
C VAL A 162 1.70 -16.17 1.98
N ASP A 163 2.44 -17.26 1.78
CA ASP A 163 3.10 -17.61 0.52
C ASP A 163 4.10 -16.54 0.01
N ASN A 164 4.60 -15.70 0.91
CA ASN A 164 5.52 -14.58 0.60
C ASN A 164 4.94 -13.56 -0.38
N LYS A 165 3.61 -13.40 -0.40
CA LYS A 165 2.95 -12.38 -1.22
C LYS A 165 3.27 -10.99 -0.67
N LYS A 166 4.08 -10.25 -1.42
CA LYS A 166 4.54 -8.92 -1.02
C LYS A 166 3.65 -7.85 -1.63
N VAL A 167 3.12 -6.98 -0.76
CA VAL A 167 2.38 -5.78 -1.13
C VAL A 167 3.23 -4.57 -0.78
N VAL A 168 3.49 -3.70 -1.76
CA VAL A 168 4.17 -2.42 -1.55
C VAL A 168 3.30 -1.33 -2.11
N GLY A 169 3.09 -0.25 -1.36
CA GLY A 169 2.28 0.84 -1.88
C GLY A 169 2.50 2.15 -1.16
N ASN A 170 1.81 3.15 -1.67
CA ASN A 170 1.82 4.49 -1.13
C ASN A 170 0.47 5.16 -1.39
N TYR A 171 0.18 6.15 -0.56
CA TYR A 171 -0.93 7.04 -0.74
C TYR A 171 -0.51 8.44 -0.33
N THR A 172 -1.00 9.47 -1.01
CA THR A 172 -0.90 10.87 -0.62
C THR A 172 -2.17 11.58 -1.06
N GLY A 173 -2.89 12.14 -0.09
CA GLY A 173 -4.17 12.78 -0.34
C GLY A 173 -5.04 12.90 0.91
N LYS A 174 -6.32 13.20 0.68
CA LYS A 174 -7.30 13.36 1.75
C LYS A 174 -7.75 12.00 2.28
N VAL A 175 -7.65 11.81 3.59
CA VAL A 175 -8.26 10.68 4.29
C VAL A 175 -9.61 11.12 4.83
N ARG A 176 -10.68 10.42 4.45
CA ARG A 176 -12.00 10.64 5.03
C ARG A 176 -12.09 9.88 6.34
N ILE A 177 -12.46 10.55 7.42
CA ILE A 177 -12.68 9.87 8.70
C ILE A 177 -14.17 9.58 8.80
N THR A 178 -14.51 8.30 8.92
CA THR A 178 -15.87 7.84 9.26
C THR A 178 -15.90 7.46 10.73
N ASN A 179 -16.97 7.85 11.41
CA ASN A 179 -17.28 7.37 12.75
C ASN A 179 -18.58 6.59 12.58
N ASN A 180 -18.48 5.27 12.59
CA ASN A 180 -19.64 4.39 12.63
C ASN A 180 -20.13 4.18 14.08
#